data_AF-A0A935QWX0-F1
#
_entry.id   AF-A0A935QWX0-F1
#
_cell.length_a   1.000
_cell.length_b   1.000
_cell.length_c   1.000
_cell.angle_alpha   90.00
_cell.angle_beta   90.00
_cell.angle_gamma   90.00
#
_symmetry.space_group_name_H-M   'P 1'
#
loop_
_entity.id
_entity.type
_entity.pdbx_description
1 polymer ?
#
loop_
_entity_poly.entity_id
_entity_poly.type
_entity_poly.pdbx_seq_one_letter_code
_entity_poly.pdbx_strand_id
1 'polypeptide(L)' 'MDIKDRRKAQGWSRAQLAERAALDPRVIQLIELGQWTEPESLGRCDAVLGMAERGEADPRLKPPAPREDQQIH' A
#
# COMPACT_ATOMS: atom_id res chain seq x y z
N MET A 1 -14.01 -1.47 -6.78
CA MET A 1 -13.11 -2.61 -7.08
C MET A 1 -12.18 -2.76 -5.89
N ASP A 2 -12.00 -3.97 -5.36
CA ASP A 2 -11.20 -4.19 -4.16
C ASP A 2 -9.68 -4.09 -4.44
N ILE A 3 -8.88 -3.75 -3.42
CA ILE A 3 -7.40 -3.66 -3.52
C ILE A 3 -6.81 -4.97 -4.06
N LYS A 4 -7.38 -6.12 -3.68
CA LYS A 4 -6.95 -7.44 -4.16
C LYS A 4 -7.10 -7.58 -5.67
N ASP A 5 -8.23 -7.18 -6.22
CA ASP A 5 -8.52 -7.29 -7.65
C ASP A 5 -7.67 -6.33 -8.46
N ARG A 6 -7.52 -5.08 -7.98
CA ARG A 6 -6.67 -4.07 -8.64
C ARG A 6 -5.21 -4.51 -8.67
N ARG A 7 -4.68 -5.05 -7.57
CA ARG A 7 -3.33 -5.62 -7.53
C ARG A 7 -3.16 -6.76 -8.54
N LYS A 8 -4.13 -7.67 -8.61
CA LYS A 8 -4.10 -8.79 -9.57
C LYS A 8 -4.17 -8.31 -11.02
N ALA A 9 -4.95 -7.27 -11.32
CA ALA A 9 -5.02 -6.68 -12.65
C ALA A 9 -3.67 -6.12 -13.12
N GLN A 10 -2.84 -5.62 -12.19
CA GLN A 10 -1.46 -5.20 -12.47
C GLN A 10 -0.46 -6.37 -12.58
N GLY A 11 -0.90 -7.61 -12.33
CA GLY A 11 -0.01 -8.78 -12.29
C GLY A 11 0.96 -8.79 -11.11
N TRP A 12 0.70 -8.01 -10.06
CA TRP A 12 1.62 -7.87 -8.93
C TRP A 12 1.35 -8.88 -7.82
N SER A 13 2.41 -9.35 -7.17
CA SER A 13 2.35 -10.04 -5.89
C SER A 13 2.07 -9.06 -4.74
N ARG A 14 1.69 -9.60 -3.56
CA ARG A 14 1.50 -8.77 -2.35
C ARG A 14 2.78 -8.04 -1.95
N ALA A 15 3.93 -8.71 -2.06
CA ALA A 15 5.23 -8.11 -1.76
C ALA A 15 5.57 -6.94 -2.69
N GLN A 16 5.22 -7.05 -3.99
CA GLN A 16 5.42 -5.96 -4.94
C GLN A 16 4.54 -4.74 -4.64
N LEU A 17 3.28 -4.95 -4.24
CA LEU A 17 2.42 -3.84 -3.80
C LEU A 17 2.93 -3.24 -2.48
N ALA A 18 3.36 -4.08 -1.53
CA ALA A 18 3.90 -3.65 -0.25
C ALA A 18 5.15 -2.76 -0.44
N GLU A 19 6.10 -3.20 -1.27
CA GLU A 19 7.29 -2.43 -1.63
C GLU A 19 6.92 -1.07 -2.23
N ARG A 20 6.00 -1.05 -3.19
CA ARG A 20 5.56 0.19 -3.86
C ARG A 20 4.80 1.13 -2.92
N ALA A 21 4.01 0.59 -2.01
CA ALA A 21 3.27 1.38 -1.02
C ALA A 21 4.13 1.78 0.19
N ALA A 22 5.36 1.26 0.28
CA ALA A 22 6.21 1.29 1.46
C ALA A 22 5.47 0.83 2.73
N LEU A 23 4.86 -0.35 2.63
CA LEU A 23 4.14 -1.05 3.69
C LEU A 23 4.75 -2.44 3.92
N ASP A 24 4.44 -3.04 5.06
CA ASP A 24 4.78 -4.43 5.32
C ASP A 24 3.89 -5.39 4.48
N PRO A 25 4.41 -6.48 3.90
CA PRO A 25 3.61 -7.45 3.15
C PRO A 25 2.44 -8.05 3.95
N ARG A 26 2.57 -8.16 5.27
CA ARG A 26 1.49 -8.61 6.17
C ARG A 26 0.35 -7.61 6.21
N VAL A 27 0.63 -6.31 6.15
CA VAL A 27 -0.41 -5.26 6.08
C VAL A 27 -1.25 -5.44 4.83
N ILE A 28 -0.61 -5.68 3.67
CA ILE A 28 -1.34 -5.96 2.42
C ILE A 28 -2.24 -7.19 2.57
N GLN A 29 -1.74 -8.27 3.20
CA GLN A 29 -2.56 -9.45 3.46
C GLN A 29 -3.77 -9.13 4.36
N LEU A 30 -3.59 -8.35 5.43
CA LEU A 30 -4.67 -7.99 6.35
C LEU A 30 -5.71 -7.08 5.67
N ILE A 31 -5.26 -6.15 4.82
CA ILE A 31 -6.13 -5.31 3.98
C ILE A 31 -7.00 -6.20 3.07
N GLU A 32 -6.41 -7.16 2.35
CA GLU A 32 -7.16 -8.05 1.46
C GLU A 32 -8.13 -9.00 2.18
N LEU A 33 -7.92 -9.23 3.48
CA LEU A 33 -8.81 -10.02 4.33
C LEU A 33 -9.90 -9.16 5.01
N GLY A 34 -9.91 -7.84 4.80
CA GLY A 34 -10.81 -6.91 5.49
C GLY A 34 -10.50 -6.79 6.99
N GLN A 35 -9.29 -7.16 7.42
CA GLN A 35 -8.83 -7.18 8.82
C GLN A 35 -7.95 -5.99 9.19
N TRP A 36 -7.80 -5.03 8.28
CA TRP A 36 -7.00 -3.82 8.49
C TRP A 36 -7.85 -2.59 8.20
N THR A 37 -7.88 -1.66 9.15
CA THR A 37 -8.74 -0.47 9.08
C THR A 37 -7.95 0.84 9.13
N GLU A 38 -6.62 0.79 9.27
CA GLU A 38 -5.81 2.01 9.34
C GLU A 38 -5.88 2.78 8.00
N PRO A 39 -6.43 4.00 7.97
CA PRO A 39 -6.68 4.73 6.73
C PRO A 39 -5.42 5.07 5.95
N GLU A 40 -4.29 5.30 6.64
CA GLU A 40 -3.02 5.65 6.00
C GLU A 40 -2.55 4.50 5.09
N SER A 41 -2.46 3.29 5.62
CA SER A 41 -2.09 2.10 4.87
C SER A 41 -3.03 1.83 3.67
N LEU A 42 -4.34 2.01 3.86
CA LEU A 42 -5.32 1.87 2.78
C LEU A 42 -5.09 2.91 1.68
N GLY A 43 -4.98 4.18 2.05
CA GLY A 43 -4.73 5.28 1.11
C GLY A 43 -3.44 5.12 0.31
N ARG A 44 -2.39 4.54 0.93
CA ARG A 44 -1.13 4.24 0.25
C ARG A 44 -1.28 3.14 -0.82
N CYS A 45 -2.04 2.08 -0.52
CA CYS A 45 -2.37 1.05 -1.51
C CYS A 45 -3.17 1.66 -2.67
N ASP A 46 -4.18 2.46 -2.35
CA ASP A 46 -5.03 3.14 -3.34
C ASP A 46 -4.24 4.06 -4.26
N ALA A 47 -3.33 4.85 -3.70
CA ALA A 47 -2.49 5.78 -4.46
C ALA A 47 -1.57 5.04 -5.44
N VAL A 48 -0.88 3.98 -4.99
CA VAL A 48 0.00 3.16 -5.85
C VAL A 48 -0.77 2.51 -6.98
N LEU A 49 -1.89 1.87 -6.66
CA LEU A 49 -2.73 1.21 -7.66
C LEU A 49 -3.30 2.24 -8.65
N GLY A 50 -3.68 3.43 -8.16
CA GLY A 50 -4.16 4.52 -9.01
C GLY A 50 -3.07 5.05 -9.95
N MET A 51 -1.82 5.16 -9.51
CA MET A 51 -0.68 5.52 -10.38
C MET A 51 -0.47 4.46 -11.47
N ALA A 52 -0.50 3.18 -11.09
CA ALA A 52 -0.38 2.05 -12.02
C ALA A 52 -1.48 2.05 -13.08
N GLU A 53 -2.73 2.26 -12.66
CA GLU A 53 -3.91 2.29 -13.53
C GLU A 53 -3.88 3.46 -14.53
N ARG A 54 -3.16 4.54 -14.21
CA ARG A 54 -2.90 5.66 -15.14
C ARG A 54 -1.71 5.42 -16.08
N GLY A 55 -1.05 4.26 -15.98
CA GLY A 55 0.10 3.92 -16.81
C GLY A 55 1.41 4.55 -16.35
N GLU A 56 1.52 4.94 -15.07
CA GLU A 56 2.78 5.44 -14.53
C GLU A 56 3.86 4.34 -14.54
N ALA A 57 5.07 4.69 -14.99
CA ALA A 57 6.13 3.71 -15.25
C ALA A 57 6.69 3.04 -13.98
N ASP A 58 6.78 3.78 -12.87
CA ASP A 58 7.25 3.25 -11.59
C ASP A 58 6.42 3.82 -10.41
N PRO A 59 5.21 3.30 -10.17
CA PRO A 59 4.30 3.82 -9.16
C PRO A 59 4.77 3.42 -7.77
N ARG A 60 5.46 4.34 -7.06
CA ARG A 60 5.99 4.11 -5.71
C ARG A 60 5.78 5.30 -4.81
N LEU A 61 5.48 5.03 -3.55
CA LEU A 61 5.43 6.01 -2.47
C LEU A 61 6.72 5.95 -1.66
N LYS A 62 7.18 7.11 -1.21
CA LYS A 62 8.28 7.20 -0.24
C LYS A 62 7.81 6.64 1.11
N PRO A 63 8.67 5.94 1.88
CA PRO A 63 8.34 5.49 3.23
C PRO A 63 7.74 6.63 4.07
N PRO A 64 6.76 6.34 4.95
CA PRO A 64 6.27 7.36 5.87
C PRO A 64 7.44 7.90 6.69
N ALA A 65 7.43 9.22 6.93
CA ALA A 65 8.39 9.80 7.87
C ALA A 65 8.24 9.08 9.22
N PRO A 66 9.34 8.81 9.95
CA PRO A 66 9.23 8.30 11.31
C PRO A 66 8.34 9.29 12.09
N ARG A 67 7.26 8.79 12.68
CA ARG A 67 6.39 9.62 13.52
C ARG A 67 7.24 10.16 14.66
N GLU A 68 7.51 11.47 14.70
CA GLU A 68 8.29 12.15 15.75
C GLU A 68 7.62 12.09 17.15
N ASP A 69 6.46 11.44 17.27
CA ASP A 69 5.68 11.30 18.50
C ASP A 69 6.16 10.16 19.44
N GLN A 70 7.33 9.57 19.21
CA GLN A 70 7.95 8.59 20.11
C GLN A 70 9.14 9.15 20.92
N GLN A 71 9.27 10.48 21.03
CA GLN A 71 10.06 11.11 22.10
C GLN A 71 9.12 11.75 23.13
N ILE A 72 8.55 10.93 24.01
CA ILE A 72 7.94 11.43 25.25
C ILE A 72 8.56 10.68 26.43
N HIS A 73 9.50 11.38 27.08
CA HIS A 73 10.06 11.26 28.44
C HIS A 73 10.61 9.91 28.92
#